data_AF-A0A8S4DPJ8-F1
#
_entry.id   AF-A0A8S4DPJ8-F1
#
_cell.length_a   1.000
_cell.length_b   1.000
_cell.length_c   1.000
_cell.angle_alpha   90.00
_cell.angle_beta   90.00
_cell.angle_gamma   90.00
#
_symmetry.space_group_name_H-M   'P 1'
#
loop_
_entity.id
_entity.type
_entity.pdbx_description
1 polymer ?
#
loop_
_entity_poly.entity_id
_entity_poly.type
_entity_poly.pdbx_seq_one_letter_code
_entity_poly.pdbx_strand_id
1 'polypeptide(L)' 'MSVLTIQSRPRPWVKWYRDEVETDTPATALPGGGVRGVLRVGPLTRADVRAALSCRASNHPRAHPIETTLTLDMNCELT' A
#
# COMPACT_ATOMS: atom_id res chain seq x y z
N MET A 1 -10.48 1.71 -2.36
CA MET A 1 -9.41 2.71 -2.17
C MET A 1 -8.84 2.47 -0.78
N SER A 2 -7.58 2.06 -0.67
CA SER A 2 -6.93 1.77 0.61
C SER A 2 -5.91 2.87 0.92
N VAL A 3 -5.94 3.41 2.13
CA VAL A 3 -5.11 4.55 2.54
C VAL A 3 -4.37 4.20 3.82
N LEU A 4 -3.04 4.31 3.81
CA LEU A 4 -2.21 4.27 5.01
C LEU A 4 -1.60 5.65 5.26
N THR A 5 -1.70 6.12 6.49
CA THR A 5 -1.11 7.38 6.94
C THR A 5 -0.22 7.11 8.14
N ILE A 6 1.07 7.44 8.03
CA ILE A 6 2.03 7.27 9.12
C ILE A 6 2.69 8.61 9.40
N GLN A 7 2.68 9.03 10.66
CA GLN A 7 3.39 10.20 11.14
C GLN A 7 4.60 9.75 11.95
N SER A 8 5.80 10.15 11.54
CA SER A 8 7.01 9.91 12.33
C SER A 8 8.12 10.89 11.98
N ARG A 9 9.16 10.94 12.82
CA ARG A 9 10.39 11.70 12.60
C ARG A 9 11.58 10.74 12.75
N PRO A 10 12.49 10.61 11.78
CA PRO A 10 12.51 11.23 10.45
C PRO A 10 11.28 10.90 9.60
N ARG A 11 11.03 11.65 8.52
CA ARG A 11 9.87 11.42 7.65
C ARG A 11 9.93 9.99 7.08
N PRO A 12 8.84 9.19 7.20
CA PRO A 12 8.82 7.82 6.68
C PRO A 12 8.70 7.81 5.15
N TRP A 13 9.09 6.70 4.53
CA TRP A 13 8.62 6.35 3.20
C TRP A 13 7.44 5.37 3.30
N VAL A 14 6.62 5.32 2.26
CA VAL A 14 5.52 4.36 2.11
C VAL A 14 5.59 3.77 0.71
N LYS A 15 5.52 2.45 0.60
CA LYS A 15 5.51 1.71 -0.67
C LYS A 15 4.41 0.65 -0.65
N TRP A 16 3.91 0.31 -1.82
CA TRP A 16 2.89 -0.72 -2.01
C TRP A 16 3.48 -1.91 -2.73
N TYR A 17 3.07 -3.10 -2.29
CA TYR A 17 3.46 -4.37 -2.87
C TYR A 17 2.19 -5.13 -3.26
N ARG A 18 2.26 -5.78 -4.42
CA ARG A 18 1.24 -6.68 -4.92
C ARG A 18 1.88 -8.04 -5.11
N ASP A 19 1.42 -9.03 -4.34
CA ASP A 19 1.98 -10.39 -4.36
C ASP A 19 3.51 -10.36 -4.19
N GLU A 20 3.99 -9.58 -3.21
CA GLU A 20 5.41 -9.30 -2.91
C GLU A 20 6.19 -8.46 -3.94
N VAL A 21 5.57 -8.07 -5.05
CA VAL A 21 6.20 -7.22 -6.07
C VAL A 21 5.91 -5.74 -5.79
N GLU A 22 6.95 -4.91 -5.69
CA GLU A 22 6.79 -3.47 -5.48
C GLU A 22 6.04 -2.84 -6.66
N THR A 23 5.03 -2.03 -6.34
CA THR A 23 4.22 -1.28 -7.29
C THR A 23 4.61 0.19 -7.28
N ASP A 24 4.79 0.76 -8.46
CA ASP A 24 5.08 2.19 -8.59
C ASP A 24 3.84 3.00 -8.21
N THR A 25 3.88 3.56 -7.01
CA THR A 25 2.76 4.31 -6.43
C THR A 25 3.26 5.61 -5.81
N PRO A 26 2.68 6.76 -6.17
CA PRO A 26 3.12 8.03 -5.64
C PRO A 26 2.76 8.13 -4.15
N ALA A 27 3.76 8.49 -3.34
CA ALA A 27 3.58 8.81 -1.93
C ALA A 27 3.48 10.34 -1.77
N THR A 28 2.41 10.81 -1.13
CA THR A 28 2.20 12.25 -0.87
C THR A 28 2.66 12.61 0.54
N ALA A 29 3.53 13.62 0.63
CA ALA A 29 3.92 14.24 1.88
C ALA A 29 2.73 14.93 2.57
N LEU A 30 2.54 14.68 3.87
CA LEU A 30 1.54 15.36 4.68
C LEU A 30 2.16 16.48 5.55
N PRO A 31 1.38 17.52 5.89
CA PRO A 31 1.74 18.46 6.95
C PRO A 31 2.04 17.72 8.26
N GLY A 32 3.03 18.19 9.04
CA GLY A 32 3.41 17.55 10.31
C GLY A 32 4.40 16.38 10.20
N GLY A 33 4.88 16.07 8.99
CA GLY A 33 5.95 15.08 8.77
C GLY A 33 5.48 13.68 8.39
N GLY A 34 4.17 13.47 8.26
CA GLY A 34 3.63 12.20 7.77
C GLY A 34 3.73 12.01 6.25
N VAL A 35 3.41 10.80 5.80
CA VAL A 35 3.30 10.42 4.39
C VAL A 35 2.03 9.60 4.17
N ARG A 36 1.38 9.81 3.02
CA ARG A 36 0.19 9.07 2.56
C ARG A 36 0.51 8.32 1.26
N GLY A 37 0.44 7.00 1.31
CA GLY A 37 0.48 6.15 0.10
C GLY A 37 -0.93 5.81 -0.34
N VAL A 38 -1.24 6.00 -1.64
CA VAL A 38 -2.54 5.63 -2.21
C VAL A 38 -2.31 4.60 -3.32
N LEU A 39 -2.84 3.39 -3.13
CA LEU A 39 -2.90 2.38 -4.16
C LEU A 39 -4.26 2.46 -4.88
N ARG A 40 -4.21 2.67 -6.19
CA ARG A 40 -5.38 2.51 -7.08
C ARG A 40 -5.29 1.13 -7.71
N VAL A 41 -6.29 0.30 -7.46
CA VAL A 41 -6.34 -1.06 -7.97
C VAL A 41 -7.30 -1.09 -9.16
N GLY A 42 -6.78 -1.38 -10.35
CA GLY A 42 -7.57 -1.54 -11.56
C GLY A 42 -6.82 -1.18 -12.85
N PRO A 43 -7.34 -1.58 -14.02
CA PRO A 43 -8.53 -2.42 -14.21
C PRO A 43 -8.32 -3.83 -13.66
N LEU A 44 -9.34 -4.35 -12.95
CA LEU A 44 -9.29 -5.65 -12.27
C LEU A 44 -9.69 -6.78 -13.24
N THR A 45 -8.97 -7.90 -13.17
CA THR A 45 -9.24 -9.12 -13.93
C THR A 45 -9.45 -10.31 -12.99
N ARG A 46 -9.99 -11.42 -13.49
CA ARG A 46 -10.14 -12.65 -12.67
C ARG A 46 -8.82 -13.19 -12.12
N ALA A 47 -7.68 -12.82 -12.71
CA ALA A 47 -6.36 -13.19 -12.18
C ALA A 47 -6.03 -12.46 -10.88
N ASP A 48 -6.73 -11.37 -10.57
CA ASP A 48 -6.46 -10.53 -9.41
C ASP A 48 -7.22 -11.02 -8.15
N VAL A 49 -8.07 -12.05 -8.28
CA VAL A 49 -8.80 -12.65 -7.14
C VAL A 49 -7.80 -13.19 -6.14
N ARG A 50 -7.96 -12.80 -4.87
CA ARG A 50 -7.06 -13.13 -3.75
C ARG A 50 -5.65 -12.54 -3.86
N ALA A 51 -5.41 -11.57 -4.75
CA ALA A 51 -4.14 -10.85 -4.77
C ALA A 51 -3.87 -10.21 -3.40
N ALA A 52 -2.65 -10.37 -2.89
CA ALA A 52 -2.21 -9.79 -1.64
C ALA A 52 -1.66 -8.38 -1.89
N LEU A 53 -2.28 -7.38 -1.26
CA LEU A 53 -1.87 -5.99 -1.32
C LEU A 53 -1.26 -5.59 0.01
N SER A 54 0.06 -5.45 0.04
CA SER A 54 0.80 -5.04 1.23
C SER A 54 1.20 -3.58 1.15
N CYS A 55 0.90 -2.81 2.19
CA CYS A 55 1.49 -1.49 2.39
C CYS A 55 2.65 -1.60 3.37
N ARG A 56 3.85 -1.17 2.97
CA ARG A 56 5.04 -1.13 3.82
C ARG A 56 5.49 0.29 4.05
N ALA A 57 5.97 0.55 5.25
CA ALA A 57 6.53 1.85 5.59
C ALA A 57 7.64 1.75 6.61
N SER A 58 8.66 2.60 6.47
CA SER A 58 9.74 2.72 7.44
C SER A 58 10.25 4.16 7.49
N ASN A 59 10.71 4.56 8.67
CA ASN A 59 11.34 5.86 8.92
C ASN A 59 12.82 5.75 9.32
N HIS A 60 13.34 4.53 9.44
CA HIS A 60 14.68 4.28 9.93
C HIS A 60 15.27 3.04 9.26
N PRO A 61 16.47 3.12 8.66
CA PRO A 61 17.02 2.05 7.81
C PRO A 61 17.32 0.74 8.56
N ARG A 62 17.52 0.79 9.89
CA ARG A 62 17.72 -0.41 10.73
C ARG A 62 16.44 -0.97 11.33
N ALA A 63 15.33 -0.24 11.26
CA ALA A 63 14.06 -0.71 11.81
C ALA A 63 13.34 -1.56 10.77
N HIS A 64 12.75 -2.67 11.20
CA HIS A 64 11.87 -3.46 10.34
C HIS A 64 10.70 -2.58 9.89
N PRO A 65 10.38 -2.52 8.59
CA PRO A 65 9.22 -1.79 8.10
C PRO A 65 7.95 -2.33 8.74
N ILE A 66 7.02 -1.44 9.06
CA ILE A 66 5.67 -1.84 9.41
C ILE A 66 4.94 -2.23 8.12
N GLU A 67 4.18 -3.33 8.20
CA GLU A 67 3.45 -3.89 7.07
C GLU A 67 1.99 -4.13 7.44
N THR A 68 1.10 -3.87 6.48
CA THR A 68 -0.31 -4.23 6.57
C THR A 68 -0.74 -4.82 5.24
N THR A 69 -1.22 -6.06 5.27
CA THR A 69 -1.62 -6.82 4.09
C THR A 69 -3.14 -6.93 4.03
N LEU A 70 -3.69 -6.70 2.84
CA LEU A 70 -5.10 -6.79 2.53
C LEU A 70 -5.26 -7.76 1.35
N THR A 71 -6.17 -8.71 1.46
CA THR A 71 -6.47 -9.63 0.36
C THR A 71 -7.61 -9.08 -0.48
N LEU A 72 -7.41 -9.04 -1.80
CA LEU A 72 -8.45 -8.59 -2.72
C LEU A 72 -9.52 -9.67 -2.87
N ASP A 73 -10.70 -9.42 -2.31
CA ASP A 73 -11.90 -10.21 -2.59
C ASP A 73 -12.71 -9.54 -3.71
N MET A 74 -13.12 -10.33 -4.71
CA MET A 74 -13.89 -9.84 -5.85
C MET A 74 -15.15 -10.67 -6.01
N ASN A 75 -16.29 -10.01 -5.83
CA ASN A 75 -17.58 -10.60 -6.18
C ASN A 75 -17.81 -10.42 -7.69
N CYS A 76 -17.60 -11.49 -8.46
CA CYS A 76 -17.95 -11.51 -9.89
C CYS A 76 -19.42 -11.93 -10.05
N GLU A 77 -20.33 -10.98 -10.05
CA GLU A 77 -21.70 -11.20 -10.53
C GLU A 77 -21.65 -11.44 -12.05
N LEU A 78 -22.19 -12.55 -12.53
CA LEU A 78 -22.38 -12.81 -13.96
C LEU A 78 -23.62 -12.02 -14.42
N THR A 79 -23.42 -10.83 -14.96
CA THR A 79 -24.46 -10.11 -15.73
C THR A 79 -24.34 -10.41 -17.22
#